data_AF-A0A3P3YDF1-F1
#
_entry.id   AF-A0A3P3YDF1-F1
#
_cell.length_a   1.000
_cell.length_b   1.000
_cell.length_c   1.000
_cell.angle_alpha   90.00
_cell.angle_beta   90.00
_cell.angle_gamma   90.00
#
_symmetry.space_group_name_H-M   'P 1'
#
loop_
_entity.id
_entity.type
_entity.pdbx_description
1 polymer ?
#
loop_
_entity_poly.entity_id
_entity_poly.type
_entity_poly.pdbx_seq_one_letter_code
_entity_poly.pdbx_strand_id
1 'polypeptide(L)'
;MTHDGVGMPALAVRELAPVREWKDYEGARAILIEEAQFFPDLLQFVLHAVEVDGKDIVVVGLDGDRGRNRFGQALDLIPYADVVTKLTALCCRCAVDCSLCARFVRHLLLSSW
;
A
#
# COMPACT_ATOMS: atom_id res chain seq x y z
N MET A 1 -9.25 -1.13 11.62
CA MET A 1 -9.54 -2.40 12.32
C MET A 1 -9.32 -3.52 11.33
N THR A 2 -8.51 -4.53 11.68
CA THR A 2 -8.46 -5.76 10.87
C THR A 2 -9.68 -6.62 11.15
N HIS A 3 -9.96 -7.57 10.26
CA HIS A 3 -11.02 -8.57 10.42
C HIS A 3 -10.90 -9.36 11.74
N ASP A 4 -9.70 -9.44 12.33
CA ASP A 4 -9.40 -10.20 13.55
C ASP A 4 -9.33 -9.32 14.81
N GLY A 5 -9.79 -8.08 14.73
CA GLY A 5 -9.90 -7.16 15.88
C GLY A 5 -8.57 -6.54 16.34
N VAL A 6 -7.43 -6.93 15.76
CA VAL A 6 -6.13 -6.30 16.04
C VAL A 6 -5.99 -5.05 15.18
N GLY A 7 -5.79 -3.89 15.80
CA GLY A 7 -5.52 -2.63 15.12
C GLY A 7 -4.18 -2.07 15.57
N MET A 8 -3.31 -1.74 14.62
CA MET A 8 -2.20 -0.82 14.91
C MET A 8 -2.74 0.61 14.82
N PRO A 9 -2.29 1.54 15.67
CA PRO A 9 -2.60 2.95 15.52
C PRO A 9 -2.21 3.41 14.11
N ALA A 10 -3.13 4.03 13.39
CA ALA A 10 -2.92 4.53 12.04
C ALA A 10 -3.39 5.97 11.94
N LEU A 11 -2.64 6.80 11.22
CA LEU A 11 -2.95 8.19 10.99
C LEU A 11 -3.66 8.30 9.62
N ALA A 12 -4.94 8.70 9.64
CA ALA A 12 -5.70 8.88 8.42
C ALA A 12 -5.33 10.21 7.77
N VAL A 13 -4.80 10.15 6.56
CA VAL A 13 -4.42 11.33 5.75
C VAL A 13 -5.06 11.26 4.37
N ARG A 14 -5.11 12.41 3.69
CA ARG A 14 -5.58 12.51 2.30
C ARG A 14 -4.44 12.48 1.28
N GLU A 15 -3.30 13.00 1.67
CA GLU A 15 -2.08 13.11 0.88
C GLU A 15 -0.90 12.74 1.78
N LEU A 16 0.14 12.17 1.19
CA LEU A 16 1.30 11.67 1.93
C LEU A 16 2.38 12.75 2.08
N ALA A 17 2.49 13.70 1.14
CA ALA A 17 3.50 14.75 1.17
C ALA A 17 3.59 15.49 2.52
N PRO A 18 2.47 15.91 3.17
CA PRO A 18 2.53 16.59 4.47
C PRO A 18 3.04 15.71 5.62
N VAL A 19 2.96 14.38 5.50
CA VAL A 19 3.40 13.43 6.54
C VAL A 19 4.90 13.56 6.80
N ARG A 20 5.67 13.99 5.79
CA ARG A 20 7.13 14.15 5.89
C ARG A 20 7.56 15.21 6.92
N GLU A 21 6.68 16.15 7.24
CA GLU A 21 6.94 17.20 8.23
C GLU A 21 6.67 16.74 9.67
N TRP A 22 6.16 15.53 9.85
CA TRP A 22 5.78 15.02 11.16
C TRP A 22 6.99 14.48 11.92
N LYS A 23 7.05 14.73 13.23
CA LYS A 23 8.10 14.16 14.09
C LYS A 23 8.12 12.63 14.06
N ASP A 24 6.94 12.01 13.95
CA ASP A 24 6.82 10.56 13.84
C ASP A 24 7.46 10.03 12.56
N TYR A 25 7.37 10.77 11.45
CA TYR A 25 8.04 10.42 10.20
C TYR A 25 9.56 10.50 10.34
N GLU A 26 10.06 11.58 10.94
CA GLU A 26 11.50 11.79 11.16
C GLU A 26 12.10 10.63 11.97
N GLY A 27 11.45 10.24 13.07
CA GLY A 27 11.91 9.15 13.94
C GLY A 27 11.64 7.72 13.43
N ALA A 28 10.78 7.55 12.43
CA ALA A 28 10.45 6.22 11.90
C ALA A 28 11.57 5.65 11.03
N ARG A 29 11.95 4.39 11.23
CA ARG A 29 12.77 3.65 10.24
C ARG A 29 11.92 3.11 9.09
N ALA A 30 10.70 2.66 9.42
CA ALA A 30 9.81 2.01 8.47
C ALA A 30 8.41 2.64 8.49
N ILE A 31 7.77 2.69 7.33
CA ILE A 31 6.44 3.29 7.14
C ILE A 31 5.54 2.30 6.40
N LEU A 32 4.35 2.07 6.94
CA LEU A 32 3.31 1.27 6.31
C LEU A 32 2.24 2.18 5.71
N ILE A 33 1.99 2.04 4.41
CA ILE A 33 0.97 2.77 3.67
C ILE A 33 -0.13 1.77 3.28
N GLU A 34 -1.28 1.85 3.96
CA GLU A 34 -2.47 1.06 3.65
C GLU A 34 -3.39 1.81 2.67
N GLU A 35 -4.17 1.06 1.90
CA GLU A 35 -5.11 1.58 0.90
C GLU A 35 -4.47 2.53 -0.12
N ALA A 36 -3.25 2.19 -0.54
CA ALA A 36 -2.36 3.06 -1.30
C ALA A 36 -2.94 3.57 -2.64
N GLN A 37 -3.90 2.86 -3.22
CA GLN A 37 -4.57 3.27 -4.46
C GLN A 37 -5.29 4.62 -4.36
N PHE A 38 -5.57 5.12 -3.14
CA PHE A 38 -6.22 6.41 -2.93
C PHE A 38 -5.25 7.60 -2.88
N PHE A 39 -3.94 7.39 -2.74
CA PHE A 39 -2.98 8.47 -2.64
C PHE A 39 -2.50 8.92 -4.02
N PRO A 40 -2.81 10.16 -4.44
CA PRO A 40 -2.43 10.67 -5.76
C PRO A 40 -0.93 11.02 -5.86
N ASP A 41 -0.27 11.14 -4.73
CA ASP A 41 1.15 11.49 -4.57
C ASP A 41 2.02 10.29 -4.13
N LEU A 42 1.46 9.07 -4.18
CA LEU A 42 2.12 7.84 -3.71
C LEU A 42 3.49 7.64 -4.32
N LEU A 43 3.62 7.68 -5.65
CA LEU A 43 4.89 7.37 -6.32
C LEU A 43 6.00 8.33 -5.89
N GLN A 44 5.70 9.63 -5.92
CA GLN A 44 6.68 10.67 -5.57
C GLN A 44 7.05 10.58 -4.08
N PHE A 45 6.08 10.37 -3.20
CA PHE A 45 6.34 10.24 -1.77
C PHE A 45 7.24 9.05 -1.48
N VAL A 46 6.90 7.87 -2.03
CA VAL A 46 7.63 6.63 -1.73
C VAL A 46 9.06 6.68 -2.25
N LEU A 47 9.27 7.16 -3.48
CA LEU A 47 10.63 7.31 -4.02
C LEU A 47 11.46 8.29 -3.18
N HIS A 48 10.89 9.41 -2.75
CA HIS A 48 11.60 10.33 -1.88
C HIS A 48 11.93 9.69 -0.52
N ALA A 49 10.97 9.01 0.09
CA ALA A 49 11.16 8.40 1.40
C ALA A 49 12.25 7.32 1.38
N VAL A 50 12.32 6.51 0.32
CA VAL A 50 13.33 5.46 0.17
C VAL A 50 14.68 6.05 -0.23
N GLU A 51 14.74 6.81 -1.33
CA GLU A 51 16.01 7.21 -1.96
C GLU A 51 16.70 8.39 -1.26
N VAL A 52 15.92 9.27 -0.63
CA VAL A 52 16.45 10.50 -0.02
C VAL A 52 16.45 10.38 1.50
N ASP A 53 15.35 9.90 2.08
CA ASP A 53 15.18 9.86 3.54
C ASP A 53 15.63 8.53 4.17
N GLY A 54 16.01 7.52 3.36
CA GLY A 54 16.53 6.23 3.83
C GLY A 54 15.53 5.42 4.65
N LYS A 55 14.24 5.44 4.26
CA LYS A 55 13.14 4.76 4.95
C LYS A 55 12.79 3.45 4.26
N ASP A 56 12.44 2.44 5.06
CA ASP A 56 11.80 1.22 4.55
C ASP A 56 10.29 1.47 4.38
N ILE A 57 9.75 1.22 3.20
CA ILE A 57 8.34 1.46 2.89
C ILE A 57 7.62 0.15 2.55
N VAL A 58 6.51 -0.09 3.23
CA VAL A 58 5.56 -1.16 2.90
C VAL A 58 4.31 -0.53 2.32
N VAL A 59 4.01 -0.84 1.06
CA VAL A 59 2.82 -0.33 0.36
C VAL A 59 1.80 -1.46 0.20
N VAL A 60 0.59 -1.22 0.69
CA VAL A 60 -0.55 -2.12 0.61
C VAL A 60 -1.68 -1.41 -0.13
N GLY A 61 -2.17 -2.02 -1.21
CA GLY A 61 -3.24 -1.43 -2.00
C GLY A 61 -3.70 -2.34 -3.14
N LEU A 62 -4.80 -1.94 -3.78
CA LEU A 62 -5.41 -2.67 -4.89
C LEU A 62 -4.64 -2.44 -6.19
N ASP A 63 -4.48 -3.50 -7.00
CA ASP A 63 -3.90 -3.39 -8.34
C ASP A 63 -4.91 -3.01 -9.42
N GLY A 64 -6.20 -3.12 -9.13
CA GLY A 64 -7.25 -2.71 -10.06
C GLY A 64 -8.56 -2.34 -9.39
N ASP A 65 -9.34 -1.53 -10.10
CA ASP A 65 -10.70 -1.16 -9.70
C ASP A 65 -11.70 -2.28 -10.03
N ARG A 66 -12.99 -2.05 -9.74
CA ARG A 66 -14.07 -2.99 -10.08
C ARG A 66 -14.18 -3.26 -11.59
N GLY A 67 -13.74 -2.32 -12.43
CA GLY A 67 -13.69 -2.44 -13.89
C GLY A 67 -12.47 -3.18 -14.43
N ARG A 68 -11.52 -3.58 -13.57
CA ARG A 68 -10.19 -4.10 -13.93
C ARG A 68 -9.29 -3.06 -14.62
N ASN A 69 -9.56 -1.78 -14.39
CA ASN A 69 -8.65 -0.72 -14.78
C ASN A 69 -7.60 -0.52 -13.68
N ARG A 70 -6.47 0.06 -14.07
CA ARG A 70 -5.43 0.52 -13.14
C ARG A 70 -6.04 1.43 -12.08
N PHE A 71 -5.74 1.17 -10.81
CA PHE A 71 -6.23 1.96 -9.68
C PHE A 71 -5.07 2.66 -8.97
N GLY A 72 -5.03 4.00 -9.08
CA GLY A 72 -4.00 4.81 -8.45
C GLY A 72 -2.60 4.52 -9.01
N GLN A 73 -1.59 4.77 -8.17
CA GLN A 73 -0.18 4.69 -8.54
C GLN A 73 0.55 3.46 -7.99
N ALA A 74 -0.13 2.55 -7.28
CA ALA A 74 0.53 1.41 -6.64
C ALA A 74 1.29 0.52 -7.65
N LEU A 75 0.76 0.35 -8.86
CA LEU A 75 1.42 -0.40 -9.92
C LEU A 75 2.69 0.26 -10.47
N ASP A 76 2.83 1.59 -10.32
CA ASP A 76 4.03 2.30 -10.79
C ASP A 76 5.23 2.06 -9.89
N LEU A 77 5.02 1.53 -8.69
CA LEU A 77 6.09 1.18 -7.75
C LEU A 77 6.76 -0.15 -8.08
N ILE A 78 6.14 -1.01 -8.91
CA ILE A 78 6.66 -2.33 -9.24
C ILE A 78 8.11 -2.30 -9.78
N PRO A 79 8.50 -1.39 -10.69
CA PRO A 79 9.88 -1.35 -11.20
C PRO A 79 10.94 -0.98 -10.15
N TYR A 80 10.52 -0.36 -9.05
CA TYR A 80 11.40 0.12 -7.99
C TYR A 80 11.43 -0.83 -6.78
N ALA A 81 10.43 -1.72 -6.67
CA ALA A 81 10.24 -2.55 -5.49
C ALA A 81 11.20 -3.73 -5.43
N ASP A 82 11.80 -3.94 -4.25
CA ASP A 82 12.62 -5.11 -3.97
C ASP A 82 11.76 -6.38 -3.94
N VAL A 83 10.54 -6.30 -3.37
CA VAL A 83 9.62 -7.43 -3.28
C VAL A 83 8.21 -7.00 -3.67
N VAL A 84 7.60 -7.78 -4.56
CA VAL A 84 6.20 -7.63 -4.97
C VAL A 84 5.45 -8.91 -4.64
N THR A 85 4.43 -8.79 -3.78
CA THR A 85 3.52 -9.88 -3.43
C THR A 85 2.12 -9.59 -3.96
N LYS A 86 1.65 -10.44 -4.87
CA LYS A 86 0.27 -10.39 -5.38
C LYS A 86 -0.55 -11.49 -4.73
N LEU A 87 -1.55 -11.10 -3.95
CA LEU A 87 -2.48 -12.06 -3.38
C LEU A 87 -3.60 -12.37 -4.36
N THR A 88 -4.29 -13.48 -4.12
CA THR A 88 -5.47 -13.88 -4.87
C THR A 88 -6.57 -14.19 -3.89
N ALA A 89 -7.75 -13.61 -4.08
CA ALA A 89 -8.93 -14.06 -3.35
C ALA A 89 -9.61 -15.24 -4.04
N LEU A 90 -10.46 -15.91 -3.29
CA LEU A 90 -11.35 -16.95 -3.79
C LEU A 90 -12.43 -16.34 -4.68
N CYS A 91 -12.79 -17.07 -5.75
CA CYS A 91 -13.89 -16.67 -6.61
C CYS A 91 -15.22 -17.12 -6.01
N CYS A 92 -16.07 -16.16 -5.63
CA CYS A 92 -17.41 -16.39 -5.12
C CYS A 92 -18.37 -17.13 -6.09
N ARG A 93 -18.02 -17.24 -7.38
CA ARG A 93 -18.80 -18.00 -8.36
C ARG A 93 -18.35 -19.46 -8.50
N CYS A 94 -17.08 -19.73 -8.23
CA CYS A 94 -16.50 -21.07 -8.34
C CYS A 94 -16.55 -21.82 -7.00
N ALA A 95 -16.57 -21.09 -5.89
CA ALA A 95 -16.77 -21.62 -4.54
C ALA A 95 -18.25 -21.41 -4.15
N VAL A 96 -18.94 -22.50 -3.82
CA VAL A 96 -20.41 -22.57 -3.67
C VAL A 96 -20.94 -21.77 -2.47
N ASP A 97 -20.07 -21.23 -1.61
CA ASP A 97 -20.43 -20.46 -0.40
C ASP A 97 -19.45 -19.30 -0.13
N CYS A 98 -19.47 -18.20 -0.92
CA CYS A 98 -18.69 -17.02 -0.52
C CYS A 98 -19.32 -15.68 -0.92
N SER A 99 -19.40 -14.76 0.05
CA SER A 99 -19.94 -13.40 -0.08
C SER A 99 -18.90 -12.34 -0.45
N LEU A 100 -17.62 -12.70 -0.63
CA LEU A 100 -16.53 -11.76 -0.89
C LEU A 100 -15.82 -12.09 -2.22
N CYS A 101 -15.89 -11.16 -3.16
CA CYS A 101 -15.25 -11.23 -4.46
C CYS A 101 -14.41 -9.94 -4.66
N ALA A 102 -13.09 -10.02 -4.51
CA ALA A 102 -12.16 -8.93 -4.87
C ALA A 102 -10.75 -9.47 -5.14
N ARG A 103 -10.09 -9.01 -6.21
CA ARG A 103 -8.68 -9.33 -6.48
C ARG A 103 -7.83 -8.34 -5.67
N PHE A 104 -6.89 -8.83 -4.88
CA PHE A 104 -6.08 -7.99 -3.99
C PHE A 104 -4.60 -8.20 -4.31
N VAL A 105 -3.87 -7.17 -4.74
CA VAL A 105 -2.43 -7.15 -4.46
C VAL A 105 -2.27 -6.81 -3.00
N ARG A 106 -1.33 -7.47 -2.31
CA ARG A 106 -1.05 -7.15 -0.91
C ARG A 106 0.44 -7.34 -0.70
N HIS A 107 1.08 -6.19 -0.48
CA HIS A 107 2.49 -5.94 -0.16
C HIS A 107 3.40 -5.74 -1.37
N LEU A 108 3.72 -4.47 -1.63
CA LEU A 108 4.94 -4.01 -2.27
C LEU A 108 5.90 -3.58 -1.14
N LEU A 109 7.05 -4.24 -1.01
CA LEU A 109 8.10 -3.83 -0.08
C LEU A 109 9.19 -3.12 -0.88
N LEU A 110 9.53 -1.92 -0.44
CA LEU A 110 10.63 -1.12 -0.94
C LEU A 110 11.54 -0.80 0.26
N SER A 111 12.81 -1.12 0.16
CA SER A 111 13.81 -0.91 1.21
C SER A 111 14.94 -0.02 0.70
N SER A 112 15.46 0.84 1.58
CA SER A 112 16.67 1.63 1.31
C SER A 112 17.90 0.82 1.73
N TRP A 113 18.89 0.68 0.84
CA TRP A 113 20.14 -0.05 1.10
C TRP A 113 21.13 0.75 1.96
#